data_AF-A0A2A5AYE5-F1
#
_entry.id   AF-A0A2A5AYE5-F1
#
_cell.length_a   1.000
_cell.length_b   1.000
_cell.length_c   1.000
_cell.angle_alpha   90.00
_cell.angle_beta   90.00
_cell.angle_gamma   90.00
#
_symmetry.space_group_name_H-M   'P 1'
#
loop_
_entity.id
_entity.type
_entity.pdbx_description
1 polymer ?
#
loop_
_entity_poly.entity_id
_entity_poly.type
_entity_poly.pdbx_seq_one_letter_code
_entity_poly.pdbx_strand_id
1 'polypeptide(L)'
;MTDKPENPHFNGLTPAEAERLAMLAEEAAEVIQIIGKILRHGYENFHPDAPETTNRELLAMEVGDFTSIADKMVEVGDIPFGMVEKYFWDNSGSTWMYKLQHTHHQKDAMLEERAKS
;
A
#
# COMPACT_ATOMS: atom_id res chain seq x y z
N MET A 1 -23.32 -29.69 22.51
CA MET A 1 -23.97 -28.63 21.73
C MET A 1 -22.93 -28.09 20.78
N THR A 2 -22.92 -28.58 19.54
CA THR A 2 -22.04 -28.09 18.50
C THR A 2 -22.79 -27.02 17.73
N ASP A 3 -22.61 -25.75 18.10
CA ASP A 3 -22.99 -24.63 17.24
C ASP A 3 -22.07 -24.70 16.02
N LYS A 4 -22.59 -25.28 14.94
CA LYS A 4 -21.99 -25.18 13.62
C LYS A 4 -22.65 -23.98 12.98
N PRO A 5 -21.95 -22.88 12.68
CA PRO A 5 -22.60 -21.73 12.05
C PRO A 5 -23.18 -22.19 10.72
N GLU A 6 -24.50 -22.01 10.59
CA GLU A 6 -25.25 -22.39 9.41
C GLU A 6 -24.79 -21.54 8.23
N ASN A 7 -24.28 -22.24 7.22
CA ASN A 7 -23.83 -21.75 5.92
C ASN A 7 -22.58 -20.85 5.97
N PRO A 8 -21.36 -21.41 5.87
CA PRO A 8 -20.16 -20.61 5.71
C PRO A 8 -20.31 -19.74 4.46
N HIS A 9 -19.94 -18.45 4.57
CA HIS A 9 -19.89 -17.55 3.42
C HIS A 9 -19.08 -18.21 2.28
N PHE A 10 -19.44 -18.00 1.01
CA PHE A 10 -18.92 -18.82 -0.09
C PHE A 10 -17.38 -18.84 -0.23
N ASN A 11 -16.72 -17.78 0.26
CA ASN A 11 -15.26 -17.61 0.25
C ASN A 11 -14.58 -18.10 1.54
N GLY A 12 -15.34 -18.61 2.51
CA GLY A 12 -14.83 -19.14 3.78
C GLY A 12 -14.32 -18.10 4.76
N LEU A 13 -14.47 -16.80 4.49
CA LEU A 13 -14.05 -15.74 5.39
C LEU A 13 -15.00 -15.63 6.58
N THR A 14 -14.42 -15.40 7.76
CA THR A 14 -15.13 -14.83 8.90
C THR A 14 -15.56 -13.39 8.58
N PRO A 15 -16.61 -12.88 9.25
CA PRO A 15 -17.01 -11.47 9.08
C PRO A 15 -15.85 -10.49 9.31
N ALA A 16 -15.00 -10.74 10.31
CA ALA A 16 -13.89 -9.86 10.65
C ALA A 16 -12.77 -9.86 9.60
N GLU A 17 -12.47 -11.00 8.98
CA GLU A 17 -11.52 -11.07 7.84
C GLU A 17 -12.08 -10.32 6.62
N ALA A 18 -13.38 -10.47 6.34
CA ALA A 18 -14.04 -9.76 5.25
C ALA A 18 -14.01 -8.24 5.44
N GLU A 19 -14.24 -7.76 6.67
CA GLU A 19 -14.15 -6.33 7.02
C GLU A 19 -12.74 -5.79 6.82
N ARG A 20 -11.70 -6.48 7.30
CA ARG A 20 -10.30 -6.02 7.12
C ARG A 20 -9.89 -5.97 5.65
N LEU A 21 -10.35 -6.93 4.83
CA LEU A 21 -10.13 -6.88 3.39
C LEU A 21 -10.87 -5.71 2.73
N ALA A 22 -12.08 -5.38 3.18
CA ALA A 22 -12.81 -4.21 2.69
C ALA A 22 -12.09 -2.90 3.05
N MET A 23 -11.64 -2.77 4.31
CA MET A 23 -10.83 -1.62 4.75
C MET A 23 -9.55 -1.50 3.92
N LEU A 24 -8.79 -2.60 3.75
CA LEU A 24 -7.57 -2.57 2.96
C LEU A 24 -7.82 -2.14 1.51
N ALA A 25 -8.94 -2.56 0.92
CA ALA A 25 -9.34 -2.18 -0.43
C ALA A 25 -9.74 -0.69 -0.53
N GLU A 26 -10.40 -0.16 0.48
CA GLU A 26 -10.76 1.26 0.61
C GLU A 26 -9.50 2.14 0.64
N GLU A 27 -8.57 1.87 1.56
CA GLU A 27 -7.32 2.62 1.68
C GLU A 27 -6.48 2.53 0.39
N ALA A 28 -6.44 1.37 -0.26
CA ALA A 28 -5.76 1.20 -1.54
C ALA A 28 -6.39 2.08 -2.65
N ALA A 29 -7.71 2.22 -2.65
CA ALA A 29 -8.41 3.05 -3.62
C ALA A 29 -8.12 4.54 -3.36
N GLU A 30 -8.05 4.97 -2.11
CA GLU A 30 -7.72 6.35 -1.74
C GLU A 30 -6.28 6.72 -2.14
N VAL A 31 -5.31 5.83 -1.87
CA VAL A 31 -3.93 5.97 -2.39
C VAL A 31 -3.93 6.15 -3.91
N ILE A 32 -4.68 5.33 -4.66
CA ILE A 32 -4.80 5.44 -6.12
C ILE A 32 -5.39 6.80 -6.52
N GLN A 33 -6.42 7.26 -5.82
CA GLN A 33 -7.04 8.56 -6.10
C GLN A 33 -6.05 9.72 -5.90
N ILE A 34 -5.30 9.72 -4.80
CA ILE A 34 -4.31 10.76 -4.52
C ILE A 34 -3.14 10.71 -5.50
N ILE A 35 -2.65 9.52 -5.86
CA ILE A 35 -1.66 9.37 -6.94
C ILE A 35 -2.18 9.98 -8.24
N GLY A 36 -3.45 9.73 -8.59
CA GLY A 36 -4.10 10.34 -9.75
C GLY A 36 -4.12 11.87 -9.69
N LYS A 37 -4.33 12.47 -8.50
CA LYS A 37 -4.25 13.93 -8.31
C LYS A 37 -2.82 14.43 -8.50
N ILE A 38 -1.83 13.78 -7.89
CA ILE A 38 -0.41 14.14 -7.99
C ILE A 38 0.06 14.10 -9.44
N LEU A 39 -0.29 13.05 -10.19
CA LEU A 39 0.10 12.92 -11.60
C LEU A 39 -0.47 14.05 -12.48
N ARG A 40 -1.60 14.66 -12.10
CA ARG A 40 -2.21 15.79 -12.83
C ARG A 40 -1.74 17.15 -12.37
N HIS A 41 -1.46 17.31 -11.07
CA HIS A 41 -1.33 18.63 -10.45
C HIS A 41 0.03 18.87 -9.76
N GLY A 42 0.82 17.82 -9.54
CA GLY A 42 2.07 17.87 -8.80
C GLY A 42 1.90 17.64 -7.29
N TYR A 43 3.01 17.31 -6.63
CA TYR A 43 3.05 16.98 -5.19
C TYR A 43 2.70 18.17 -4.28
N GLU A 44 3.17 19.37 -4.62
CA GLU A 44 3.03 20.56 -3.75
C GLU A 44 1.73 21.35 -4.02
N ASN A 45 0.86 20.83 -4.88
CA ASN A 45 -0.45 21.41 -5.14
C ASN A 45 -1.45 20.98 -4.06
N PHE A 46 -2.57 21.69 -3.95
CA PHE A 46 -3.57 21.50 -2.90
C PHE A 46 -4.98 21.76 -3.45
N HIS A 47 -6.00 21.30 -2.72
CA HIS A 47 -7.38 21.59 -3.09
C HIS A 47 -7.71 23.07 -2.82
N PRO A 48 -8.43 23.79 -3.69
CA PRO A 48 -8.78 25.20 -3.46
C PRO A 48 -9.50 25.45 -2.14
N ASP A 49 -10.31 24.49 -1.69
CA ASP A 49 -11.06 24.57 -0.42
C ASP A 49 -10.29 24.04 0.80
N ALA A 50 -9.09 23.47 0.60
CA ALA A 50 -8.22 22.98 1.67
C ALA A 50 -6.74 23.29 1.35
N PRO A 51 -6.37 24.59 1.29
CA PRO A 51 -5.04 25.02 0.86
C PRO A 51 -3.90 24.68 1.82
N GLU A 52 -4.23 24.29 3.05
CA GLU A 52 -3.29 23.92 4.09
C GLU A 52 -2.72 22.51 3.95
N THR A 53 -3.29 21.66 3.07
CA THR A 53 -2.84 20.27 2.89
C THR A 53 -2.42 20.03 1.45
N THR A 54 -1.14 19.73 1.28
CA THR A 54 -0.56 19.38 -0.01
C THR A 54 -0.96 17.97 -0.45
N ASN A 55 -0.89 17.69 -1.75
CA ASN A 55 -1.08 16.34 -2.26
C ASN A 55 -0.03 15.35 -1.71
N ARG A 56 1.16 15.84 -1.34
CA ARG A 56 2.19 15.04 -0.66
C ARG A 56 1.74 14.61 0.73
N GLU A 57 1.19 15.52 1.51
CA GLU A 57 0.67 15.23 2.85
C GLU A 57 -0.54 14.27 2.76
N LEU A 58 -1.45 14.50 1.81
CA LEU A 58 -2.54 13.57 1.52
C LEU A 58 -2.01 12.17 1.20
N LEU A 59 -1.01 12.05 0.33
CA LEU A 59 -0.44 10.74 0.00
C LEU A 59 0.18 10.06 1.22
N ALA A 60 0.86 10.82 2.07
CA ALA A 60 1.46 10.29 3.29
C ALA A 60 0.39 9.76 4.27
N MET A 61 -0.76 10.43 4.37
CA MET A 61 -1.89 9.96 5.18
C MET A 61 -2.45 8.64 4.65
N GLU A 62 -2.86 8.58 3.37
CA GLU A 62 -3.49 7.36 2.83
C GLU A 62 -2.53 6.17 2.80
N VAL A 63 -1.23 6.41 2.53
CA VAL A 63 -0.22 5.34 2.62
C VAL A 63 -0.07 4.87 4.08
N GLY A 64 -0.11 5.78 5.04
CA GLY A 64 -0.09 5.47 6.47
C GLY A 64 -1.27 4.60 6.90
N ASP A 65 -2.48 4.97 6.49
CA ASP A 65 -3.70 4.22 6.81
C ASP A 65 -3.69 2.84 6.13
N PHE A 66 -3.34 2.77 4.84
CA PHE A 66 -3.11 1.50 4.14
C PHE A 66 -2.12 0.59 4.86
N THR A 67 -0.96 1.13 5.27
CA THR A 67 0.06 0.34 6.00
C THR A 67 -0.44 -0.11 7.37
N SER A 68 -1.21 0.71 8.07
CA SER A 68 -1.77 0.39 9.38
C SER A 68 -2.74 -0.80 9.30
N ILE A 69 -3.58 -0.85 8.26
CA ILE A 69 -4.48 -1.99 8.03
C ILE A 69 -3.68 -3.24 7.64
N ALA A 70 -2.68 -3.11 6.75
CA ALA A 70 -1.82 -4.22 6.36
C ALA A 70 -1.08 -4.82 7.56
N ASP A 71 -0.51 -3.99 8.43
CA ASP A 71 0.18 -4.41 9.65
C ASP A 71 -0.80 -5.10 10.62
N LYS A 72 -2.03 -4.56 10.75
CA LYS A 72 -3.05 -5.20 11.58
C LYS A 72 -3.43 -6.59 11.08
N MET A 73 -3.51 -6.78 9.77
CA MET A 73 -3.77 -8.08 9.15
C MET A 73 -2.63 -9.07 9.41
N VAL A 74 -1.38 -8.61 9.53
CA VAL A 74 -0.26 -9.45 9.98
C VAL A 74 -0.38 -9.79 11.47
N GLU A 75 -0.67 -8.79 12.30
CA GLU A 75 -0.81 -8.96 13.76
C GLU A 75 -1.87 -10.00 14.13
N VAL A 76 -3.01 -9.99 13.44
CA VAL A 76 -4.14 -10.91 13.69
C VAL A 76 -4.04 -12.23 12.92
N GLY A 77 -3.03 -12.38 12.07
CA GLY A 77 -2.70 -13.64 11.39
C GLY A 77 -3.42 -13.89 10.06
N ASP A 78 -4.13 -12.91 9.49
CA ASP A 78 -4.68 -12.99 8.13
C ASP A 78 -3.54 -13.12 7.11
N ILE A 79 -2.44 -12.42 7.38
CA ILE A 79 -1.19 -12.51 6.62
C ILE A 79 -0.12 -13.06 7.56
N PRO A 80 0.58 -14.17 7.22
CA PRO A 80 1.58 -14.72 8.11
C PRO A 80 2.72 -13.72 8.39
N PHE A 81 3.18 -13.66 9.64
CA PHE A 81 4.34 -12.86 10.03
C PHE A 81 5.58 -13.19 9.18
N GLY A 82 6.31 -12.18 8.72
CA GLY A 82 7.46 -12.35 7.84
C GLY A 82 7.10 -12.59 6.36
N MET A 83 5.83 -12.87 6.04
CA MET A 83 5.39 -13.11 4.66
C MET A 83 5.51 -11.83 3.83
N VAL A 84 5.17 -10.68 4.41
CA VAL A 84 5.27 -9.36 3.77
C VAL A 84 6.75 -9.04 3.53
N GLU A 85 7.57 -9.08 4.58
CA GLU A 85 9.02 -8.79 4.60
C GLU A 85 9.83 -9.67 3.65
N LYS A 86 9.42 -10.93 3.45
CA LYS A 86 10.02 -11.82 2.46
C LYS A 86 10.03 -11.22 1.05
N TYR A 87 9.04 -10.41 0.69
CA TYR A 87 8.99 -9.72 -0.61
C TYR A 87 9.78 -8.40 -0.64
N PHE A 88 10.28 -7.92 0.51
CA PHE A 88 11.13 -6.73 0.62
C PHE A 88 12.63 -7.06 0.73
N TRP A 89 13.01 -8.15 1.43
CA TRP A 89 14.38 -8.36 1.93
C TRP A 89 15.29 -9.30 1.13
N ASP A 90 14.88 -9.86 -0.02
CA ASP A 90 15.79 -10.75 -0.77
C ASP A 90 16.98 -9.94 -1.39
N ASN A 91 18.13 -10.06 -0.71
CA ASN A 91 19.43 -9.44 -0.97
C ASN A 91 20.10 -9.84 -2.30
N SER A 92 19.37 -10.45 -3.24
CA SER A 92 19.86 -10.79 -4.59
C SER A 92 19.26 -9.93 -5.71
N GLY A 93 18.27 -9.08 -5.38
CA GLY A 93 17.59 -8.22 -6.34
C GLY A 93 16.22 -7.88 -5.79
N SER A 94 16.12 -6.78 -5.04
CA SER A 94 14.87 -6.36 -4.41
C SER A 94 13.73 -6.29 -5.42
N THR A 95 12.48 -6.43 -4.95
CA THR A 95 11.28 -6.09 -5.74
C THR A 95 11.45 -4.75 -6.47
N TRP A 96 12.18 -3.81 -5.86
CA TRP A 96 12.62 -2.57 -6.49
C TRP A 96 13.53 -2.79 -7.71
N MET A 97 14.63 -3.54 -7.58
CA MET A 97 15.51 -3.85 -8.72
C MET A 97 14.80 -4.55 -9.87
N TYR A 98 13.84 -5.45 -9.59
CA TYR A 98 13.00 -6.04 -10.63
C TYR A 98 12.12 -4.98 -11.30
N LYS A 99 11.43 -4.13 -10.52
CA LYS A 99 10.62 -3.03 -11.05
C LYS A 99 11.45 -2.04 -11.88
N LEU A 100 12.70 -1.75 -11.50
CA LEU A 100 13.59 -0.86 -12.24
C LEU A 100 13.80 -1.31 -13.70
N GLN A 101 13.78 -2.62 -13.97
CA GLN A 101 13.91 -3.15 -15.35
C GLN A 101 12.77 -2.70 -16.26
N HIS A 102 11.62 -2.34 -15.68
CA HIS A 102 10.41 -1.95 -16.39
C HIS A 102 10.11 -0.45 -16.30
N THR A 103 11.03 0.35 -15.74
CA THR A 103 10.88 1.80 -15.62
C THR A 103 11.95 2.54 -16.42
N HIS A 104 11.55 3.60 -17.12
CA HIS A 104 12.47 4.34 -17.98
C HIS A 104 13.37 5.29 -17.22
N HIS A 105 12.86 6.00 -16.20
CA HIS A 105 13.59 7.09 -15.55
C HIS A 105 14.26 6.72 -14.23
N GLN A 106 13.82 5.65 -13.57
CA GLN A 106 14.34 5.30 -12.24
C GLN A 106 15.74 4.68 -12.32
N LYS A 107 16.08 4.00 -13.42
CA LYS A 107 17.42 3.46 -13.64
C LYS A 107 18.45 4.58 -13.79
N ASP A 108 18.11 5.62 -14.56
CA ASP A 108 18.98 6.77 -14.79
C ASP A 108 19.19 7.56 -13.49
N ALA A 109 18.10 7.82 -12.75
CA ALA A 109 18.15 8.48 -11.44
C ALA A 109 19.07 7.73 -10.45
N MET A 110 18.96 6.40 -10.35
CA MET A 110 19.83 5.59 -9.48
C MET A 110 21.31 5.70 -9.87
N LEU A 111 21.63 5.75 -11.17
CA LEU A 111 23.01 5.89 -11.64
C LEU A 111 23.57 7.29 -11.32
N GLU A 112 22.75 8.33 -11.45
CA GLU A 112 23.13 9.69 -11.08
C GLU A 112 23.41 9.85 -9.59
N GLU A 113 22.59 9.23 -8.72
CA GLU A 113 22.79 9.25 -7.27
C GLU A 113 24.10 8.55 -6.86
N ARG A 114 24.40 7.40 -7.47
CA ARG A 114 25.66 6.67 -7.24
C ARG A 114 26.88 7.42 -7.71
N ALA A 115 26.77 8.23 -8.77
CA ALA A 115 27.87 9.05 -9.27
C ALA A 115 28.17 10.28 -8.39
N LYS A 116 27.24 10.67 -7.51
CA LYS A 116 27.38 11.78 -6.55
C LYS A 116 27.90 11.35 -5.17
N SER A 117 28.07 10.04 -4.97
CA SER A 117 28.53 9.41 -3.72
C SER A 117 30.01 9.06 -3.79
#